data_AF-A0A5A7N6K1-F1
#
_entry.id   AF-A0A5A7N6K1-F1
#
_cell.length_a   1.000
_cell.length_b   1.000
_cell.length_c   1.000
_cell.angle_alpha   90.00
_cell.angle_beta   90.00
_cell.angle_gamma   90.00
#
_symmetry.space_group_name_H-M   'P 1'
#
loop_
_entity.id
_entity.type
_entity.pdbx_description
1 polymer ?
#
loop_
_entity_poly.entity_id
_entity_poly.type
_entity_poly.pdbx_seq_one_letter_code
_entity_poly.pdbx_strand_id
1 'polypeptide(L)' 'MGANEAGGGPDVIPLRQAGVPVVSLTQDGSDYFDLHHTADDTFDKIELDNIQQNIAAYAVFTWMAANLDVDFRPDAEQP' A
#
# COMPACT_ATOMS: atom_id res chain seq x y z
N MET A 1 -10.43 -4.68 -12.15
CA MET A 1 -10.26 -5.00 -10.72
C MET A 1 -9.35 -6.22 -10.63
N GLY A 2 -8.34 -6.20 -9.76
CA GLY A 2 -7.35 -7.28 -9.63
C GLY A 2 -7.92 -8.53 -8.95
N ALA A 3 -7.06 -9.53 -8.71
CA ALA A 3 -7.45 -10.82 -8.13
C ALA A 3 -7.85 -10.78 -6.63
N ASN A 4 -7.93 -9.60 -6.00
CA ASN A 4 -8.19 -9.41 -4.56
C ASN A 4 -7.20 -10.15 -3.63
N GLU A 5 -5.96 -10.34 -4.09
CA GLU A 5 -4.90 -11.03 -3.35
C GLU A 5 -4.03 -10.09 -2.49
N ALA A 6 -4.27 -8.78 -2.51
CA ALA A 6 -3.45 -7.76 -1.85
C ALA A 6 -3.29 -7.99 -0.33
N GLY A 7 -2.06 -8.13 0.14
CA GLY A 7 -1.69 -8.34 1.55
C GLY A 7 -2.06 -7.19 2.49
N GLY A 8 -2.05 -5.97 1.96
CA GLY A 8 -1.87 -4.78 2.77
C GLY A 8 -0.42 -4.65 3.28
N GLY A 9 -0.11 -3.54 3.94
CA GLY A 9 1.13 -3.38 4.69
C GLY A 9 1.11 -4.16 6.01
N PRO A 10 2.27 -4.37 6.66
CA PRO A 10 2.38 -5.17 7.88
C PRO A 10 1.37 -4.80 8.97
N ASP A 11 1.13 -3.51 9.18
CA ASP A 11 0.23 -3.00 10.22
C ASP A 11 -1.27 -3.20 9.90
N VAL A 12 -1.64 -3.45 8.64
CA VAL A 12 -3.04 -3.64 8.22
C VAL A 12 -3.40 -5.09 7.92
N ILE A 13 -2.44 -6.03 8.03
CA ILE A 13 -2.70 -7.47 7.90
C ILE A 13 -3.85 -7.93 8.80
N PRO A 14 -3.93 -7.54 10.10
CA PRO A 14 -5.03 -7.95 10.96
C PRO A 14 -6.40 -7.43 10.48
N LEU A 15 -6.44 -6.26 9.84
CA LEU A 15 -7.67 -5.70 9.28
C LEU A 15 -8.16 -6.52 8.08
N ARG A 16 -7.24 -6.94 7.20
CA ARG A 16 -7.56 -7.85 6.10
C ARG A 16 -8.15 -9.16 6.63
N GLN A 17 -7.54 -9.73 7.66
CA GLN A 17 -8.02 -10.96 8.30
C GLN A 17 -9.42 -10.80 8.91
N ALA A 18 -9.77 -9.58 9.34
CA ALA A 18 -11.09 -9.23 9.85
C ALA A 18 -12.11 -8.88 8.74
N GLY A 19 -11.76 -9.03 7.46
CA GLY A 19 -12.64 -8.76 6.32
C GLY A 19 -12.69 -7.31 5.86
N VAL A 20 -11.79 -6.45 6.35
CA VAL A 20 -11.66 -5.07 5.85
C VAL A 20 -10.93 -5.10 4.50
N PRO A 21 -11.48 -4.48 3.44
CA PRO A 21 -10.77 -4.35 2.17
C PRO A 21 -9.44 -3.60 2.33
N VAL A 22 -8.38 -4.09 1.70
CA VAL A 22 -7.04 -3.48 1.75
C VAL A 22 -6.44 -3.33 0.36
N VAL A 23 -5.46 -2.45 0.23
CA VAL A 23 -4.65 -2.27 -0.98
C VAL A 23 -3.18 -2.50 -0.65
N SER A 24 -2.42 -2.99 -1.63
CA SER A 24 -0.95 -3.00 -1.60
C SER A 24 -0.45 -2.12 -2.75
N LEU A 25 0.07 -0.94 -2.42
CA LEU A 25 0.80 -0.09 -3.38
C LEU A 25 2.27 -0.53 -3.34
N THR A 26 2.61 -1.53 -4.15
CA THR A 26 3.94 -2.16 -4.13
C THR A 26 5.01 -1.19 -4.65
N GLN A 27 5.98 -0.89 -3.80
CA GLN A 27 7.15 -0.07 -4.13
C GLN A 27 8.24 -0.94 -4.77
N ASP A 28 9.09 -0.33 -5.59
CA ASP A 28 10.39 -0.95 -5.89
C ASP A 28 11.24 -0.89 -4.61
N GLY A 29 11.64 -2.06 -4.13
CA GLY A 29 12.46 -2.22 -2.92
C GLY A 29 13.76 -2.95 -3.21
N SER A 30 14.26 -2.87 -4.44
CA SER A 30 15.48 -3.56 -4.87
C SER A 30 16.72 -3.17 -4.07
N ASP A 31 16.76 -1.96 -3.52
CA ASP A 31 17.81 -1.41 -2.65
C ASP A 31 17.46 -1.42 -1.14
N TYR A 32 16.21 -1.74 -0.78
CA TYR A 32 15.69 -1.57 0.58
C TYR A 32 16.53 -2.29 1.64
N PHE A 33 16.89 -3.56 1.38
CA PHE A 33 17.61 -4.39 2.35
C PHE A 33 19.12 -4.15 2.40
N ASP A 34 19.65 -3.29 1.53
CA ASP A 34 21.05 -2.85 1.65
C ASP A 34 21.23 -1.95 2.88
N LEU A 35 20.16 -1.25 3.30
CA LEU A 35 20.18 -0.22 4.33
C LEU A 35 19.28 -0.54 5.54
N HIS A 36 18.17 -1.25 5.32
CA HIS A 36 17.16 -1.52 6.34
C HIS A 36 17.74 -2.09 7.65
N HIS A 37 17.43 -1.45 8.77
CA HIS A 37 17.94 -1.79 10.12
C HIS A 37 19.46 -1.65 10.32
N THR A 38 20.15 -0.90 9.46
CA THR A 38 21.55 -0.52 9.68
C THR A 38 21.64 0.91 10.21
N ALA A 39 22.85 1.33 10.63
CA ALA A 39 23.09 2.72 11.01
C ALA A 39 23.15 3.68 9.79
N ASP A 40 23.24 3.15 8.57
CA ASP A 40 23.28 3.92 7.30
C ASP A 40 21.86 4.12 6.71
N ASP A 41 20.81 3.73 7.46
CA ASP A 41 19.41 4.08 7.17
C ASP A 41 19.16 5.57 7.52
N THR A 42 19.68 6.44 6.65
CA THR A 42 19.71 7.89 6.83
C THR A 42 19.09 8.62 5.63
N PHE A 43 18.76 9.90 5.83
CA PHE A 43 18.00 10.68 4.85
C PHE A 43 18.69 10.83 3.49
N ASP A 44 20.02 10.76 3.42
CA ASP A 44 20.79 10.89 2.19
C ASP A 44 20.57 9.76 1.17
N LYS A 45 19.88 8.68 1.56
CA LYS A 45 19.53 7.56 0.66
C LYS A 45 18.16 7.73 0.00
N ILE A 46 17.43 8.79 0.35
CA ILE A 46 16.10 9.05 -0.19
C ILE A 46 16.20 9.80 -1.51
N GLU A 47 15.79 9.13 -2.59
CA GLU A 47 15.62 9.74 -3.91
C GLU A 47 14.30 10.53 -3.99
N LEU A 48 14.39 11.82 -4.33
CA LEU A 48 13.24 12.73 -4.34
C LEU A 48 12.15 12.27 -5.32
N ASP A 49 12.53 11.75 -6.49
CA ASP A 49 11.60 11.30 -7.52
C ASP A 49 10.76 10.10 -7.04
N ASN A 50 11.37 9.18 -6.27
CA ASN A 50 10.67 8.05 -5.67
C ASN A 50 9.62 8.53 -4.65
N ILE A 51 9.96 9.52 -3.83
CA ILE A 51 9.02 10.11 -2.86
C ILE A 51 7.86 10.81 -3.58
N GLN A 52 8.14 11.60 -4.61
CA GLN A 52 7.11 12.29 -5.37
C GLN A 52 6.14 11.31 -6.05
N GLN A 53 6.65 10.21 -6.61
CA GLN A 53 5.84 9.16 -7.20
C GLN A 53 4.94 8.49 -6.15
N ASN A 54 5.47 8.18 -4.96
CA ASN A 54 4.69 7.61 -3.87
C ASN A 54 3.59 8.57 -3.39
N ILE A 55 3.90 9.87 -3.23
CA ILE A 55 2.93 10.90 -2.87
C ILE A 55 1.79 10.94 -3.90
N ALA A 56 2.12 10.97 -5.19
CA ALA A 56 1.12 11.02 -6.24
C ALA A 56 0.19 9.79 -6.20
N ALA A 57 0.76 8.58 -6.06
CA ALA A 57 -0.01 7.35 -5.97
C ALA A 57 -0.95 7.32 -4.75
N TYR A 58 -0.43 7.63 -3.56
CA TYR A 58 -1.22 7.64 -2.33
C TYR A 58 -2.27 8.74 -2.31
N ALA A 59 -1.96 9.95 -2.80
CA ALA A 59 -2.91 11.05 -2.83
C ALA A 59 -4.10 10.74 -3.73
N VAL A 60 -3.85 10.25 -4.95
CA VAL A 60 -4.90 9.86 -5.90
C VAL A 60 -5.70 8.68 -5.36
N PHE A 61 -5.04 7.64 -4.86
CA PHE A 61 -5.71 6.47 -4.28
C PHE A 61 -6.62 6.86 -3.12
N THR A 62 -6.10 7.63 -2.15
CA THR A 62 -6.85 8.03 -0.95
C THR A 62 -8.04 8.91 -1.33
N TRP A 63 -7.85 9.85 -2.25
CA TRP A 63 -8.94 10.69 -2.73
C TRP A 63 -10.04 9.84 -3.39
N MET A 64 -9.68 8.90 -4.28
CA MET A 64 -10.65 8.01 -4.91
C MET A 64 -11.36 7.12 -3.88
N ALA A 65 -10.63 6.46 -3.00
CA ALA A 65 -11.21 5.58 -1.97
C ALA A 65 -12.19 6.33 -1.05
N ALA A 66 -11.95 7.62 -0.78
CA ALA A 66 -12.82 8.44 0.04
C ALA A 66 -14.06 8.99 -0.69
N ASN A 67 -14.06 9.05 -2.03
CA ASN A 67 -15.09 9.75 -2.80
C ASN A 67 -15.84 8.86 -3.81
N LEU A 68 -15.37 7.64 -4.08
CA LEU A 68 -16.07 6.70 -4.94
C LEU A 68 -17.27 6.09 -4.22
N ASP A 69 -18.39 6.01 -4.92
CA ASP A 69 -19.60 5.29 -4.48
C ASP A 69 -19.49 3.81 -4.86
N VAL A 70 -18.54 3.11 -4.22
CA VAL A 70 -18.24 1.68 -4.43
C VAL A 70 -18.20 0.98 -3.07
N ASP A 71 -18.92 -0.13 -2.93
CA ASP A 71 -18.69 -1.05 -1.81
C ASP A 71 -17.52 -1.99 -2.16
N PHE A 72 -16.43 -1.88 -1.42
CA PHE A 72 -15.22 -2.67 -1.65
C PHE A 72 -15.29 -4.05 -0.98
N ARG A 73 -16.33 -4.35 -0.20
CA ARG A 73 -16.54 -5.65 0.41
C ARG A 73 -17.05 -6.66 -0.63
N PRO A 74 -16.75 -7.96 -0.47
CA PRO A 74 -17.36 -8.97 -1.33
C PRO A 74 -18.88 -8.95 -1.19
N ASP A 75 -19.58 -9.27 -2.29
CA ASP A 75 -21.02 -9.52 -2.25
C ASP A 75 -21.32 -10.64 -1.25
N ALA A 76 -22.42 -10.52 -0.50
CA ALA A 76 -22.80 -11.46 0.56
C ALA A 76 -23.00 -12.92 0.10
N GLU A 77 -22.95 -13.20 -1.21
CA GLU A 77 -23.19 -14.51 -1.82
C GLU A 77 -21.94 -15.17 -2.42
N GLN A 78 -20.76 -14.53 -2.36
CA GLN A 78 -19.53 -15.17 -2.83
C GLN A 78 -18.87 -15.99 -1.69
N PRO A 79 -18.68 -17.32 -1.87
CA PRO A 79 -18.14 -18.21 -0.83
C PRO A 79 -16.66 -17.93 -0.49
#